data_AF-A0A842RFD5-F1
#
_entry.id   AF-A0A842RFD5-F1
#
_cell.length_a   1.000
_cell.length_b   1.000
_cell.length_c   1.000
_cell.angle_alpha   90.00
_cell.angle_beta   90.00
_cell.angle_gamma   90.00
#
_symmetry.space_group_name_H-M   'P 1'
#
loop_
_entity.id
_entity.type
_entity.pdbx_description
1 polymer ?
#
loop_
_entity_poly.entity_id
_entity_poly.type
_entity_poly.pdbx_seq_one_letter_code
_entity_poly.pdbx_strand_id
1 'polypeptide(L)'
;MNERSDETDVMDINLRKLSDEDIERISNEAYKFVRHFLSNYINPQEIDEYNIIVDIDYSNQNLQIDIDLQLKLPPRIARNEQKIIEDVLEKSFSELDKLLKEKFTN
;
A
#
# COMPACT_ATOMS: atom_id res chain seq x y z
N MET A 1 -23.97 16.08 -11.57
CA MET A 1 -22.60 16.18 -11.04
C MET A 1 -22.36 14.87 -10.32
N ASN A 2 -21.52 13.99 -10.86
CA ASN A 2 -21.20 12.73 -10.20
C ASN A 2 -20.03 13.00 -9.27
N GLU A 3 -20.30 12.96 -7.97
CA GLU A 3 -19.28 12.87 -6.94
C GLU A 3 -18.62 11.50 -7.10
N ARG A 4 -17.34 11.49 -7.45
CA ARG A 4 -16.50 10.29 -7.32
C ARG A 4 -16.40 10.02 -5.83
N SER A 5 -17.03 8.94 -5.39
CA SER A 5 -16.72 8.31 -4.12
C SER A 5 -15.29 7.79 -4.24
N ASP A 6 -14.34 8.54 -3.69
CA ASP A 6 -13.03 8.03 -3.33
C ASP A 6 -13.30 6.93 -2.29
N GLU A 7 -13.26 5.67 -2.71
CA GLU A 7 -13.36 4.52 -1.80
C GLU A 7 -12.08 4.48 -0.98
N THR A 8 -12.06 5.24 0.11
CA THR A 8 -11.06 5.10 1.17
C THR A 8 -11.44 3.86 1.98
N ASP A 9 -10.62 2.81 1.90
CA ASP A 9 -10.76 1.65 2.79
C ASP A 9 -10.33 2.07 4.20
N VAL A 10 -11.31 2.34 5.07
CA VAL A 10 -11.06 2.76 6.46
C VAL A 10 -11.02 1.53 7.36
N MET A 11 -9.82 1.17 7.86
CA MET A 11 -9.64 0.11 8.85
C MET A 11 -9.73 0.66 10.29
N ASP A 12 -10.66 0.13 11.08
CA ASP A 12 -10.82 0.47 12.50
C ASP A 12 -10.05 -0.54 13.37
N ILE A 13 -8.82 -0.21 13.76
CA ILE A 13 -7.92 -1.05 14.57
C ILE A 13 -7.56 -0.30 15.86
N ASN A 14 -7.75 -0.95 17.02
CA ASN A 14 -7.45 -0.37 18.32
C ASN A 14 -5.95 -0.49 18.66
N LEU A 15 -5.13 0.33 18.00
CA LEU A 15 -3.67 0.30 18.09
C LEU A 15 -3.17 0.81 19.46
N ARG A 16 -2.04 0.29 19.93
CA ARG A 16 -1.27 0.94 20.99
C ARG A 16 -0.78 2.30 20.49
N LYS A 17 -0.37 3.17 21.42
CA LYS A 17 0.29 4.42 21.04
C LYS A 17 1.56 4.11 20.22
N LEU A 18 1.66 4.70 19.04
CA LEU A 18 2.78 4.51 18.11
C LEU A 18 3.87 5.57 18.38
N SER A 19 5.13 5.15 18.31
CA SER A 19 6.29 6.05 18.26
C SER A 19 6.66 6.39 16.82
N ASP A 20 7.52 7.39 16.63
CA ASP A 20 8.06 7.72 15.30
C ASP A 20 8.78 6.53 14.65
N GLU A 21 9.48 5.71 15.43
CA GLU A 21 10.10 4.46 14.96
C GLU A 21 9.07 3.43 14.51
N ASP A 22 7.91 3.36 15.17
CA ASP A 22 6.81 2.50 14.74
C ASP A 22 6.24 2.96 13.40
N ILE A 23 6.04 4.28 13.23
CA ILE A 23 5.57 4.88 11.98
C ILE A 23 6.54 4.60 10.83
N GLU A 24 7.84 4.84 11.05
CA GLU A 24 8.88 4.54 10.06
C GLU A 24 8.89 3.05 9.69
N ARG A 25 8.71 2.17 10.69
CA ARG A 25 8.63 0.73 10.46
C ARG A 25 7.41 0.34 9.64
N ILE A 26 6.22 0.88 9.96
CA ILE A 26 4.99 0.61 9.22
C ILE A 26 5.14 1.06 7.76
N SER A 27 5.69 2.27 7.54
CA SER A 27 5.96 2.79 6.19
C SER A 27 6.89 1.88 5.38
N ASN A 28 7.99 1.46 6.00
CA ASN A 28 8.96 0.56 5.37
C ASN A 28 8.35 -0.82 5.04
N GLU A 29 7.52 -1.38 5.92
CA GLU A 29 6.87 -2.67 5.66
C GLU A 29 5.79 -2.56 4.58
N ALA A 30 4.98 -1.49 4.57
CA ALA A 30 4.03 -1.21 3.50
C ALA A 30 4.73 -1.13 2.13
N TYR A 31 5.83 -0.38 2.04
CA TYR A 31 6.64 -0.30 0.81
C TYR A 31 7.15 -1.68 0.37
N LYS A 32 7.66 -2.49 1.31
CA LYS A 32 8.16 -3.84 1.02
C LYS A 32 7.07 -4.76 0.52
N PHE A 33 5.85 -4.69 1.10
CA PHE A 33 4.72 -5.49 0.65
C PHE A 33 4.34 -5.15 -0.80
N VAL A 34 4.19 -3.87 -1.12
CA VAL A 34 3.88 -3.42 -2.49
C VAL A 34 4.94 -3.93 -3.46
N ARG A 35 6.22 -3.72 -3.15
CA ARG A 35 7.34 -4.16 -3.99
C ARG A 35 7.38 -5.69 -4.16
N HIS A 36 7.16 -6.42 -3.08
CA HIS A 36 7.12 -7.89 -3.10
C HIS A 36 5.98 -8.38 -3.99
N PHE A 37 4.76 -7.88 -3.78
CA PHE A 37 3.61 -8.30 -4.56
C PHE A 37 3.74 -7.90 -6.02
N LEU A 38 4.17 -6.67 -6.34
CA LEU A 38 4.40 -6.25 -7.71
C LEU A 38 5.34 -7.21 -8.46
N SER A 39 6.42 -7.66 -7.80
CA SER A 39 7.37 -8.62 -8.40
C SER A 39 6.78 -10.01 -8.68
N ASN A 40 5.70 -10.39 -7.99
CA ASN A 40 4.96 -11.63 -8.26
C ASN A 40 4.05 -11.51 -9.49
N TYR A 41 3.66 -10.28 -9.85
CA TYR A 41 2.85 -10.03 -11.05
C TYR A 41 3.71 -9.81 -12.28
N ILE A 42 4.73 -8.94 -12.18
CA ILE A 42 5.56 -8.53 -13.31
C ILE A 42 7.03 -8.61 -12.93
N ASN A 43 7.84 -9.15 -13.84
CA ASN A 43 9.29 -9.12 -13.66
C ASN A 43 9.76 -7.66 -13.68
N PRO A 44 10.54 -7.19 -12.69
CA PRO A 44 11.02 -5.81 -12.65
C PRO A 44 11.75 -5.35 -13.94
N GLN A 45 12.31 -6.26 -14.72
CA GLN A 45 12.96 -5.96 -16.00
C GLN A 45 11.98 -5.66 -17.15
N GLU A 46 10.70 -5.99 -16.98
CA GLU A 46 9.61 -5.75 -17.92
C GLU A 46 8.86 -4.44 -17.64
N ILE A 47 9.29 -3.67 -16.62
CA ILE A 47 8.68 -2.41 -16.23
C ILE A 47 9.48 -1.26 -16.84
N ASP A 48 8.81 -0.34 -17.53
CA ASP A 48 9.45 0.88 -18.01
C ASP A 48 9.68 1.85 -16.85
N GLU A 49 8.66 2.03 -16.01
CA GLU A 49 8.69 2.92 -14.86
C GLU A 49 7.70 2.45 -13.79
N TYR A 50 8.09 2.54 -12.53
CA TYR A 50 7.14 2.46 -11.43
C TYR A 50 7.59 3.34 -10.27
N ASN A 51 6.61 3.82 -9.50
CA ASN A 51 6.84 4.60 -8.30
C ASN A 51 5.88 4.14 -7.21
N ILE A 52 6.39 4.00 -5.99
CA ILE A 52 5.61 3.62 -4.81
C ILE A 52 5.74 4.77 -3.82
N ILE A 53 4.61 5.35 -3.44
CA ILE A 53 4.52 6.39 -2.42
C ILE A 53 3.72 5.79 -1.27
N VAL A 54 4.27 5.89 -0.06
CA VAL A 54 3.58 5.51 1.17
C VAL A 54 3.55 6.74 2.05
N ASP A 55 2.35 7.23 2.35
CA ASP A 55 2.12 8.32 3.29
C ASP A 55 1.45 7.78 4.55
N ILE A 56 1.88 8.27 5.70
CA ILE A 56 1.32 7.88 7.00
C ILE A 56 1.04 9.13 7.81
N ASP A 57 -0.23 9.35 8.12
CA ASP A 57 -0.67 10.34 9.09
C ASP A 57 -1.05 9.63 10.40
N TYR A 58 -0.36 9.99 11.48
CA TYR A 58 -0.68 9.54 12.82
C TYR A 58 -1.07 10.72 13.72
N SER A 59 -2.20 11.34 13.40
CA SER A 59 -2.76 12.47 14.13
C SER A 59 -3.85 12.03 15.10
N ASN A 60 -3.87 12.60 16.31
CA ASN A 60 -4.89 12.34 17.33
C ASN A 60 -5.06 10.84 17.70
N GLN A 61 -3.97 10.07 17.62
CA GLN A 61 -3.98 8.60 17.82
C GLN A 61 -4.78 7.81 16.78
N ASN A 62 -5.18 8.45 15.68
CA ASN A 62 -5.75 7.79 14.52
C ASN A 62 -4.63 7.55 13.49
N LEU A 63 -4.53 6.33 12.99
CA LEU A 63 -3.54 5.97 11.96
C LEU A 63 -4.24 5.93 10.60
N GLN A 64 -3.81 6.80 9.69
CA GLN A 64 -4.18 6.75 8.28
C GLN A 64 -2.94 6.38 7.47
N ILE A 65 -3.11 5.44 6.53
CA ILE A 65 -2.05 4.97 5.65
C ILE A 65 -2.56 5.05 4.22
N ASP A 66 -1.88 5.84 3.41
CA ASP A 66 -2.17 5.99 1.99
C ASP A 66 -1.02 5.38 1.18
N ILE A 67 -1.35 4.49 0.23
CA ILE A 67 -0.37 3.80 -0.61
C ILE A 67 -0.74 4.04 -2.07
N ASP A 68 0.12 4.76 -2.77
CA ASP A 68 0.00 5.00 -4.20
C ASP A 68 1.05 4.20 -4.98
N LEU A 69 0.59 3.45 -5.98
CA LEU A 69 1.45 2.74 -6.93
C LEU A 69 1.18 3.26 -8.34
N GLN A 70 2.19 3.88 -8.93
CA GLN A 70 2.21 4.20 -10.35
C GLN A 70 3.00 3.12 -11.08
N LEU A 71 2.42 2.56 -12.14
CA LEU A 71 3.05 1.51 -12.94
C LEU A 71 2.91 1.85 -14.42
N LYS A 72 4.01 1.74 -15.15
CA LYS A 72 4.07 1.91 -16.59
C LYS A 72 4.84 0.76 -17.22
N LEU A 73 4.20 0.09 -18.15
CA LEU A 73 4.70 -1.06 -18.88
C LEU A 73 5.01 -0.67 -20.33
N PRO A 74 6.01 -1.31 -20.94
CA PRO A 74 6.29 -1.12 -22.35
C PRO A 74 5.10 -1.58 -23.21
N PRO A 75 4.81 -0.92 -24.35
CA PRO A 75 3.63 -1.23 -25.19
C PRO A 75 3.52 -2.68 -25.67
N ARG A 76 4.64 -3.41 -25.69
CA ARG A 76 4.72 -4.84 -26.06
C ARG A 76 4.17 -5.78 -24.98
N ILE A 77 4.02 -5.31 -23.75
CA ILE A 77 3.47 -6.08 -22.64
C ILE A 77 1.95 -5.86 -22.62
N ALA A 78 1.20 -6.80 -23.16
CA ALA A 78 -0.27 -6.75 -23.22
C ALA A 78 -0.91 -7.14 -21.86
N ARG A 79 -0.61 -6.38 -20.81
CA ARG A 79 -1.20 -6.53 -19.48
C ARG A 79 -1.93 -5.26 -19.07
N ASN A 80 -2.95 -5.42 -18.23
CA ASN A 80 -3.70 -4.30 -17.69
C ASN A 80 -3.00 -3.77 -16.43
N GLU A 81 -2.30 -2.63 -16.57
CA GLU A 81 -1.60 -1.94 -15.48
C GLU A 81 -2.51 -1.67 -14.29
N GLN A 82 -3.70 -1.11 -14.53
CA GLN A 82 -4.66 -0.76 -13.49
C GLN A 82 -5.06 -1.98 -12.66
N LYS A 83 -5.35 -3.10 -13.32
CA LYS A 83 -5.69 -4.34 -12.62
C LYS A 83 -4.52 -4.88 -11.78
N ILE A 84 -3.29 -4.76 -12.27
CA ILE A 84 -2.11 -5.18 -11.51
C ILE A 84 -1.94 -4.28 -10.28
N ILE A 85 -2.14 -2.97 -10.44
CA ILE A 85 -2.07 -2.02 -9.33
C ILE A 85 -3.11 -2.38 -8.26
N GLU A 86 -4.37 -2.55 -8.65
CA GLU A 86 -5.46 -2.94 -7.75
C GLU A 86 -5.14 -4.22 -6.97
N ASP A 87 -4.78 -5.30 -7.68
CA ASP A 87 -4.44 -6.59 -7.10
C ASP A 87 -3.23 -6.51 -6.13
N VAL A 88 -2.24 -5.66 -6.44
CA VAL A 88 -1.04 -5.45 -5.62
C VAL A 88 -1.38 -4.66 -4.35
N LEU A 89 -2.18 -3.60 -4.48
CA LEU A 89 -2.58 -2.76 -3.34
C LEU A 89 -3.48 -3.55 -2.39
N GLU A 90 -4.48 -4.28 -2.89
CA GLU A 90 -5.36 -5.13 -2.07
C GLU A 90 -4.56 -6.10 -1.19
N LYS A 91 -3.58 -6.81 -1.79
CA LYS A 91 -2.71 -7.74 -1.06
C LYS A 91 -1.80 -7.03 -0.06
N SER A 92 -1.27 -5.87 -0.44
CA SER A 92 -0.43 -5.06 0.43
C SER A 92 -1.18 -4.59 1.66
N PHE A 93 -2.40 -4.08 1.50
CA PHE A 93 -3.25 -3.68 2.61
C PHE A 93 -3.66 -4.87 3.47
N SER A 94 -3.95 -6.03 2.89
CA SER A 94 -4.27 -7.23 3.65
C SER A 94 -3.11 -7.70 4.55
N GLU A 95 -1.87 -7.69 4.06
CA GLU A 95 -0.71 -8.03 4.90
C GLU A 95 -0.35 -6.94 5.91
N LEU A 96 -0.56 -5.67 5.54
CA LEU A 96 -0.36 -4.55 6.45
C LEU A 96 -1.34 -4.60 7.63
N ASP A 97 -2.62 -4.91 7.37
CA ASP A 97 -3.64 -5.14 8.40
C ASP A 97 -3.21 -6.23 9.40
N LYS A 98 -2.72 -7.37 8.90
CA LYS A 98 -2.21 -8.45 9.75
C LYS A 98 -1.03 -7.98 10.60
N LEU A 99 -0.07 -7.27 10.00
CA LEU A 99 1.09 -6.75 10.70
C LEU A 99 0.69 -5.76 11.82
N LEU A 100 -0.25 -4.86 11.54
CA LEU A 100 -0.79 -3.91 12.52
C LEU A 100 -1.46 -4.65 13.69
N LYS A 101 -2.27 -5.66 13.40
CA LYS A 101 -2.93 -6.51 14.41
C LYS A 101 -1.93 -7.29 15.26
N GLU A 102 -0.89 -7.86 14.67
CA GLU A 102 0.06 -8.72 15.37
C GLU A 102 1.11 -7.96 16.21
N LYS A 103 1.52 -6.78 15.75
CA LYS A 103 2.71 -6.09 16.30
C LYS A 103 2.39 -4.77 17.00
N PHE A 104 1.23 -4.20 16.73
CA PHE A 104 0.89 -2.83 17.15
C PHE A 104 -0.49 -2.71 17.83
N THR A 105 -1.15 -3.83 18.10
CA THR A 105 -2.39 -3.88 18.90
C THR A 105 -2.06 -4.27 20.35
N ASN A 106 -2.87 -3.81 21.32
CA ASN A 106 -2.73 -4.17 22.73
C ASN A 106 -3.26 -5.58 23.04
#